data_AF-X0WY79-F1
#
_entry.id   AF-X0WY79-F1
#
_cell.length_a   1.000
_cell.length_b   1.000
_cell.length_c   1.000
_cell.angle_alpha   90.00
_cell.angle_beta   90.00
_cell.angle_gamma   90.00
#
_symmetry.space_group_name_H-M   'P 1'
#
loop_
_entity.id
_entity.type
_entity.pdbx_description
1 polymer ?
#
loop_
_entity_poly.entity_id
_entity_poly.type
_entity_poly.pdbx_seq_one_letter_code
_entity_poly.pdbx_strand_id
1 'polypeptide(L)' 'GAEVICLGCAGMSGFDKELNKKLGVPVLDGFVCAIKLLEIFHQYGLTHSKINTYSQPLYKELTNLQSKFSKVYKKSKKK' A
#
# COMPACT_ATOMS: atom_id res chain seq x y z
N GLY A 1 -2.24 28.77 6.57
CA GLY A 1 -1.96 27.59 7.42
C GLY A 1 -2.34 26.34 6.66
N ALA A 2 -2.19 25.14 7.23
CA ALA A 2 -2.70 23.92 6.61
C ALA A 2 -4.24 23.91 6.65
N GLU A 3 -4.87 23.48 5.56
CA GLU A 3 -6.34 23.45 5.41
C GLU A 3 -6.90 22.02 5.49
N VAL A 4 -6.03 21.01 5.46
CA VAL A 4 -6.35 19.57 5.59
C VAL A 4 -5.19 18.90 6.31
N ILE A 5 -5.49 17.85 7.09
CA ILE A 5 -4.48 17.05 7.81
C ILE A 5 -4.57 15.59 7.34
N CYS A 6 -3.42 15.00 7.00
CA CYS A 6 -3.30 13.57 6.74
C CYS A 6 -2.60 12.88 7.92
N LEU A 7 -3.24 11.86 8.50
CA LEU A 7 -2.63 11.07 9.57
C LEU A 7 -1.50 10.20 9.00
N GLY A 8 -0.26 10.48 9.43
CA GLY A 8 0.96 9.89 8.84
C GLY A 8 1.43 8.57 9.45
N CYS A 9 0.71 8.00 10.42
CA CYS A 9 1.10 6.77 11.11
C CYS A 9 -0.11 5.86 11.27
N ALA A 10 0.07 4.57 11.02
CA ALA A 10 -0.98 3.56 11.19
C ALA A 10 -1.55 3.53 12.63
N GLY A 11 -0.73 3.84 13.63
CA GLY A 11 -1.15 3.93 15.04
C GLY A 11 -2.09 5.10 15.35
N MET A 12 -2.34 6.02 14.41
CA MET A 12 -3.29 7.12 14.55
C MET A 12 -4.66 6.81 13.93
N SER A 13 -4.85 5.61 13.35
CA SER A 13 -6.11 5.26 12.69
C SER A 13 -7.29 5.36 13.65
N GLY A 14 -8.38 5.98 13.19
CA GLY A 14 -9.59 6.25 13.97
C GLY A 14 -9.62 7.58 14.74
N PHE A 15 -8.53 8.36 14.76
CA PHE A 15 -8.52 9.71 15.36
C PHE A 15 -9.04 10.80 14.42
N ASP A 16 -9.28 10.49 13.15
CA ASP A 16 -9.72 11.42 12.12
C ASP A 16 -10.98 12.21 12.52
N LYS A 17 -12.03 11.52 12.98
CA LYS A 17 -13.30 12.16 13.35
C LYS A 17 -13.18 13.06 14.57
N GLU A 18 -12.38 12.65 15.55
CA GLU A 18 -12.16 13.43 16.77
C GLU A 18 -11.35 14.69 16.46
N LEU A 19 -10.25 14.54 15.73
CA LEU A 19 -9.39 15.66 15.35
C LEU A 19 -10.08 16.61 14.38
N ASN A 20 -10.89 16.12 13.45
CA ASN A 20 -11.70 16.96 12.57
C ASN A 20 -12.62 17.88 13.39
N LYS A 21 -13.34 17.33 14.37
CA LYS A 21 -14.18 18.13 15.29
C LYS A 21 -13.37 19.15 16.09
N LYS A 22 -12.19 18.78 16.59
CA LYS A 22 -11.35 19.66 17.42
C LYS A 22 -10.66 20.78 16.63
N LEU A 23 -10.28 20.50 15.39
CA LEU A 23 -9.44 21.38 14.57
C LEU A 23 -10.24 22.20 13.54
N GLY A 24 -11.48 21.80 13.25
CA GLY A 24 -12.34 22.51 12.30
C GLY A 24 -11.91 22.38 10.84
N VAL A 25 -10.96 21.48 10.55
CA VAL A 25 -10.47 21.17 9.21
C VAL A 25 -10.59 19.68 8.93
N PRO A 26 -10.76 19.27 7.66
CA PRO A 26 -10.76 17.86 7.30
C PRO A 26 -9.50 17.13 7.75
N VAL A 27 -9.70 15.96 8.35
CA VAL A 27 -8.63 15.05 8.75
C VAL A 27 -8.84 13.72 8.04
N LEU A 28 -7.81 13.26 7.32
CA LEU A 28 -7.82 12.03 6.55
C LEU A 28 -7.06 10.94 7.29
N ASP A 29 -7.73 9.83 7.57
CA ASP A 29 -7.08 8.59 7.98
C ASP A 29 -6.53 7.87 6.75
N GLY A 30 -5.19 7.86 6.61
CA GLY A 30 -4.53 7.21 5.49
C GLY A 30 -4.81 5.70 5.37
N PHE A 31 -5.08 5.00 6.48
CA PHE A 31 -5.39 3.58 6.46
C PHE A 31 -6.78 3.32 5.87
N VAL A 32 -7.80 4.07 6.32
CA VAL A 32 -9.16 3.99 5.79
C VAL A 32 -9.22 4.42 4.32
N CYS A 33 -8.55 5.53 3.97
CA CYS A 33 -8.47 6.00 2.60
C CYS A 33 -7.82 4.97 1.67
N ALA A 34 -6.76 4.29 2.11
CA ALA A 34 -6.09 3.24 1.33
C ALA A 34 -7.03 2.05 1.06
N ILE A 35 -7.82 1.61 2.04
CA ILE A 35 -8.79 0.52 1.86
C ILE A 35 -9.84 0.91 0.81
N LYS A 36 -10.38 2.13 0.88
CA LYS A 36 -11.37 2.60 -0.10
C LYS A 36 -10.81 2.68 -1.52
N LEU A 37 -9.56 3.10 -1.66
CA LEU A 37 -8.89 3.08 -2.96
C LEU A 37 -8.71 1.66 -3.50
N LEU A 38 -8.35 0.70 -2.65
CA LEU A 38 -8.22 -0.71 -3.03
C LEU A 38 -9.57 -1.34 -3.44
N GLU A 39 -10.66 -1.03 -2.72
CA GLU A 39 -12.01 -1.46 -3.09
C GLU A 39 -12.37 -1.00 -4.52
N ILE A 40 -12.10 0.27 -4.83
CA ILE A 40 -12.34 0.84 -6.17
C ILE A 40 -11.53 0.09 -7.24
N PHE A 41 -10.23 -0.13 -7.03
CA PHE A 41 -9.40 -0.84 -7.99
C PHE A 41 -9.87 -2.28 -8.21
N HIS A 42 -10.27 -2.96 -7.13
CA HIS A 42 -10.79 -4.32 -7.22
C HIS A 42 -12.11 -4.37 -8.01
N GLN A 43 -13.07 -3.50 -7.68
CA GLN A 43 -14.36 -3.43 -8.36
C GLN A 43 -14.21 -3.06 -9.85
N TYR A 44 -13.25 -2.20 -10.18
CA TYR A 44 -12.96 -1.82 -11.56
C TYR A 44 -12.12 -2.88 -12.32
N GLY A 45 -11.67 -3.95 -11.66
CA GLY A 45 -10.89 -5.02 -12.28
C GLY A 45 -9.43 -4.65 -12.58
N LEU A 46 -8.88 -3.63 -11.93
CA LEU A 46 -7.49 -3.23 -12.09
C LEU A 46 -6.55 -3.97 -11.14
N THR A 47 -5.35 -4.25 -11.64
CA THR A 47 -4.24 -4.80 -10.86
C THR A 47 -2.93 -4.08 -11.23
N HIS A 48 -1.85 -4.32 -10.48
CA HIS A 48 -0.55 -3.75 -10.82
C HIS A 48 -0.06 -4.22 -12.19
N SER A 49 0.31 -3.27 -13.05
CA SER A 49 0.92 -3.57 -14.35
C SER A 49 2.20 -4.39 -14.20
N LYS A 50 2.29 -5.52 -14.92
CA LYS A 50 3.46 -6.40 -14.93
C LYS A 50 4.37 -6.20 -16.14
N ILE A 51 4.19 -5.10 -16.87
CA ILE A 51 4.94 -4.82 -18.10
C ILE A 51 6.41 -4.48 -17.81
N ASN A 52 6.71 -3.72 -16.76
CA ASN A 52 8.08 -3.30 -16.45
C ASN A 52 8.36 -3.19 -14.94
N THR A 53 8.20 -2.01 -14.33
CA THR A 53 8.66 -1.73 -12.96
C THR A 53 8.11 -2.69 -11.90
N TYR A 54 6.85 -3.09 -12.00
CA TYR A 54 6.24 -4.07 -11.09
C TYR A 54 6.19 -5.48 -11.67
N SER A 55 6.93 -5.77 -12.74
CA SER A 55 7.06 -7.13 -13.30
C SER A 55 7.60 -8.12 -12.25
N GLN A 56 7.55 -9.41 -12.56
CA GLN A 56 8.11 -10.42 -11.66
C GLN A 56 9.60 -10.16 -11.45
N PRO A 57 10.09 -10.15 -10.19
CA PRO A 57 11.51 -9.95 -9.92
C PRO A 57 12.37 -11.00 -10.65
N LEU A 58 13.52 -10.57 -11.17
CA LEU A 58 14.51 -11.49 -11.73
C LEU A 58 15.05 -12.43 -10.66
N TYR A 59 15.45 -13.63 -11.07
CA TYR A 59 16.07 -14.59 -10.18
C TYR A 59 17.32 -13.99 -9.52
N LYS A 60 17.42 -14.15 -8.19
CA LYS A 60 18.64 -13.94 -7.42
C LYS A 60 18.64 -14.85 -6.20
N GLU A 61 19.81 -15.23 -5.74
CA GLU A 61 19.96 -15.89 -4.45
C GLU A 61 19.72 -14.87 -3.32
N LEU A 62 18.91 -15.24 -2.34
CA LEU A 62 18.66 -14.43 -1.15
C LEU A 62 19.55 -14.92 -0.01
N THR A 63 20.62 -14.18 0.29
CA THR A 63 21.42 -14.43 1.48
C THR A 63 20.76 -13.80 2.71
N ASN A 64 20.93 -14.42 3.89
CA ASN A 64 20.44 -13.90 5.17
C ASN A 64 18.92 -13.72 5.31
N LEU A 65 18.12 -14.32 4.41
CA LEU A 65 16.66 -14.36 4.52
C LEU A 65 16.19 -15.82 4.68
N GLN A 66 15.06 -15.98 5.38
CA GLN A 66 14.39 -17.28 5.48
C GLN A 66 14.01 -17.83 4.09
N SER A 67 14.17 -19.14 3.90
CA SER A 67 13.93 -19.83 2.63
C SER A 67 12.52 -19.58 2.04
N LYS A 68 11.52 -19.30 2.88
CA LYS A 68 10.14 -18.98 2.46
C LYS A 68 10.05 -17.78 1.50
N PHE A 69 10.96 -16.82 1.61
CA PHE A 69 10.97 -15.61 0.78
C PHE A 69 11.58 -15.85 -0.61
N SER A 70 12.31 -16.97 -0.80
CA SER A 70 12.89 -17.33 -2.10
C SER A 70 11.82 -17.66 -3.16
N LYS A 71 10.59 -18.03 -2.73
CA LYS A 71 9.46 -18.37 -3.62
C LYS A 71 9.11 -17.24 -4.61
N VAL A 72 9.36 -15.98 -4.27
CA VAL A 72 9.09 -14.82 -5.12
C VAL A 72 10.14 -14.69 -6.23
N TYR A 73 11.37 -15.13 -5.98
CA TYR A 73 12.52 -15.01 -6.87
C TYR A 73 12.78 -16.32 -7.64
N LYS A 74 11.73 -17.01 -8.09
CA LYS A 74 11.89 -18.27 -8.85
C LYS A 74 12.64 -18.01 -10.16
N LYS A 75 13.44 -18.99 -10.62
CA LYS A 75 13.94 -18.99 -12.00
C LYS A 75 12.73 -18.95 -12.93
N SER A 76 12.57 -17.85 -13.64
CA SER A 76 11.60 -17.78 -14.75
C SER A 76 11.92 -18.95 -15.67
N LYS A 77 10.96 -19.86 -15.89
CA LYS A 77 11.09 -20.85 -16.96
C LYS A 77 11.19 -20.01 -18.24
N LYS A 78 12.38 -19.93 -18.84
CA LYS A 78 12.54 -19.36 -20.18
C LYS A 78 11.45 -19.99 -21.05
N LYS A 79 10.54 -19.16 -21.57
CA LYS A 79 9.80 -19.51 -22.78
C LYS A 79 10.80 -19.51 -23.94
#